data_AF-A0AA36DJG3-F1
#
_entry.id   AF-A0AA36DJG3-F1
#
_cell.length_a   1.000
_cell.length_b   1.000
_cell.length_c   1.000
_cell.angle_alpha   90.00
_cell.angle_beta   90.00
_cell.angle_gamma   90.00
#
_symmetry.space_group_name_H-M   'P 1'
#
loop_
_entity.id
_entity.type
_entity.pdbx_description
1 polymer ?
#
loop_
_entity_poly.entity_id
_entity_poly.type
_entity_poly.pdbx_seq_one_letter_code
_entity_poly.pdbx_strand_id
1 'polypeptide(L)'
;MLLRNGVGPFKWVKTVRSDPIICGVGAFLAAPFLHLSLIFIPVNIVTAWICMFITITAACFNWAIIVDLMMDIIIPPRRNAAIAWQMMISHAFGDAFGPYIIGAISDAVREGDTSPGANFKSLVASFHLPNVLLLLSAILFFCSAYTFVKDNIEFKKIMGTLDGIPVSKESDVSKPDAK
;
A
#
# COMPACT_ATOMS: atom_id res chain seq x y z
N MET A 1 0.77 14.46 -1.19
CA MET A 1 0.79 15.89 -1.59
C MET A 1 0.07 16.85 -0.61
N LEU A 2 -1.22 16.71 -0.29
CA LEU A 2 -1.99 17.74 0.48
C LEU A 2 -1.40 18.09 1.88
N LEU A 3 -0.99 17.09 2.65
CA LEU A 3 -0.42 17.27 4.00
C LEU A 3 0.91 18.04 4.03
N ARG A 4 1.67 17.98 2.92
CA ARG A 4 2.96 18.68 2.75
C ARG A 4 2.79 20.21 2.72
N ASN A 5 1.64 20.70 2.25
CA ASN A 5 1.34 22.14 2.24
C ASN A 5 0.61 22.59 3.52
N GLY A 6 -0.30 21.77 4.08
CA GLY A 6 -0.86 21.98 5.41
C GLY A 6 -1.96 23.05 5.49
N VAL A 7 -3.01 22.90 4.70
CA VAL A 7 -4.26 23.67 4.79
C VAL A 7 -5.37 22.86 5.46
N GLY A 8 -6.15 23.49 6.35
CA GLY A 8 -7.21 22.82 7.13
C GLY A 8 -6.77 22.37 8.54
N PRO A 9 -7.59 21.53 9.22
CA PRO A 9 -7.39 21.19 10.64
C PRO A 9 -6.10 20.38 10.92
N PHE A 10 -5.52 19.72 9.92
CA PHE A 10 -4.29 18.91 10.04
C PHE A 10 -2.99 19.72 10.16
N LYS A 11 -3.06 21.03 10.42
CA LYS A 11 -1.92 21.95 10.55
C LYS A 11 -0.83 21.48 11.55
N TRP A 12 -1.19 20.67 12.53
CA TRP A 12 -0.29 20.10 13.55
C TRP A 12 0.43 18.80 13.12
N VAL A 13 0.00 18.12 12.04
CA VAL A 13 0.58 16.85 11.59
C VAL A 13 1.50 17.07 10.36
N LYS A 14 2.28 18.16 10.38
CA LYS A 14 3.20 18.52 9.29
C LYS A 14 4.54 17.77 9.40
N THR A 15 4.46 16.43 9.38
CA THR A 15 5.63 15.54 9.47
C THR A 15 5.98 14.95 8.11
N VAL A 16 7.27 14.90 7.76
CA VAL A 16 7.78 14.16 6.58
C VAL A 16 7.40 12.66 6.61
N ARG A 17 7.09 12.12 7.79
CA ARG A 17 6.61 10.74 7.99
C ARG A 17 5.09 10.55 7.76
N SER A 18 4.35 11.58 7.34
CA SER A 18 2.88 11.51 7.21
C SER A 18 2.43 10.31 6.38
N ASP A 19 3.10 10.11 5.25
CA ASP A 19 2.64 9.23 4.20
C ASP A 19 2.75 7.74 4.61
N PRO A 20 3.90 7.21 5.07
CA PRO A 20 3.96 5.83 5.56
C PRO A 20 3.15 5.61 6.86
N ILE A 21 2.97 6.64 7.71
CA ILE A 21 2.12 6.55 8.90
C ILE A 21 0.65 6.39 8.51
N ILE A 22 0.15 7.16 7.53
CA ILE A 22 -1.25 7.05 7.09
C ILE A 22 -1.49 5.71 6.39
N CYS A 23 -0.53 5.17 5.65
CA CYS A 23 -0.62 3.82 5.09
C CYS A 23 -0.71 2.75 6.19
N GLY A 24 0.11 2.87 7.25
CA GLY A 24 0.07 1.99 8.42
C GLY A 24 -1.27 2.07 9.17
N VAL A 25 -1.79 3.27 9.40
CA VAL A 25 -3.12 3.49 10.01
C VAL A 25 -4.25 2.98 9.11
N GLY A 26 -4.16 3.18 7.79
CA GLY A 26 -5.13 2.68 6.81
C GLY A 26 -5.19 1.15 6.79
N ALA A 27 -4.03 0.48 6.77
CA ALA A 27 -3.95 -0.98 6.88
C ALA A 27 -4.46 -1.50 8.25
N PHE A 28 -4.09 -0.83 9.34
CA PHE A 28 -4.55 -1.17 10.69
C PHE A 28 -6.05 -0.98 10.88
N LEU A 29 -6.67 0.00 10.19
CA LEU A 29 -8.11 0.23 10.20
C LEU A 29 -8.85 -0.74 9.27
N ALA A 30 -8.28 -1.08 8.12
CA ALA A 30 -8.86 -2.02 7.16
C ALA A 30 -9.02 -3.44 7.74
N ALA A 31 -8.07 -3.92 8.56
CA ALA A 31 -8.15 -5.25 9.16
C ALA A 31 -9.41 -5.48 10.04
N PRO A 32 -9.70 -4.70 11.10
CA PRO A 32 -10.90 -4.91 11.90
C PRO A 32 -12.19 -4.71 11.10
N PHE A 33 -12.25 -3.79 10.14
CA PHE A 33 -13.45 -3.63 9.30
C PHE A 33 -13.65 -4.80 8.33
N LEU A 34 -12.59 -5.40 7.76
CA LEU A 34 -12.69 -6.62 6.98
C LEU A 34 -13.14 -7.80 7.86
N HIS A 35 -12.57 -7.95 9.05
CA HIS A 35 -12.96 -9.02 9.98
C HIS A 35 -14.41 -8.90 10.44
N LEU A 36 -14.86 -7.70 10.81
CA LEU A 36 -16.26 -7.42 11.18
C LEU A 36 -17.21 -7.68 10.01
N SER A 37 -16.84 -7.29 8.79
CA SER A 37 -17.62 -7.60 7.58
C SER A 37 -17.90 -9.11 7.47
N LEU A 38 -16.86 -9.96 7.57
CA LEU A 38 -17.00 -11.41 7.48
C LEU A 38 -17.93 -12.00 8.54
N ILE A 39 -17.94 -11.45 9.75
CA ILE A 39 -18.85 -11.85 10.84
C ILE A 39 -20.30 -11.41 10.54
N PHE A 40 -20.50 -10.23 9.94
CA PHE A 40 -21.82 -9.68 9.68
C PHE A 40 -22.49 -10.20 8.40
N ILE A 41 -21.77 -10.73 7.40
CA ILE A 41 -22.36 -11.29 6.16
C ILE A 41 -23.57 -12.22 6.42
N PRO A 42 -23.49 -13.25 7.30
CA PRO A 42 -24.63 -14.15 7.54
C PRO A 42 -25.74 -13.59 8.45
N VAL A 43 -25.55 -12.40 9.04
CA VAL A 43 -26.50 -11.82 10.03
C VAL A 43 -27.19 -10.56 9.50
N ASN A 44 -26.43 -9.61 8.94
CA ASN A 44 -26.93 -8.37 8.36
C ASN A 44 -26.05 -7.91 7.20
N ILE A 45 -26.51 -8.20 5.99
CA ILE A 45 -25.83 -7.85 4.74
C ILE A 45 -25.59 -6.33 4.59
N VAL A 46 -26.49 -5.48 5.09
CA VAL A 46 -26.35 -4.01 5.00
C VAL A 46 -25.18 -3.53 5.85
N THR A 47 -25.01 -4.07 7.06
CA THR A 47 -23.86 -3.79 7.92
C THR A 47 -22.56 -4.25 7.25
N ALA A 48 -22.55 -5.45 6.65
CA ALA A 48 -21.39 -5.96 5.93
C ALA A 48 -20.98 -5.04 4.74
N TRP A 49 -21.94 -4.56 3.94
CA TRP A 49 -21.66 -3.60 2.86
C TRP A 49 -21.03 -2.30 3.36
N ILE A 50 -21.49 -1.76 4.50
CA ILE A 50 -20.92 -0.54 5.10
C ILE A 50 -19.48 -0.80 5.58
N CYS A 51 -19.22 -1.94 6.23
CA CYS A 51 -17.86 -2.32 6.64
C CYS A 51 -16.92 -2.56 5.44
N MET A 52 -17.41 -3.20 4.36
CA MET A 52 -16.67 -3.36 3.11
C MET A 52 -16.32 -2.01 2.47
N PHE A 53 -17.26 -1.06 2.42
CA PHE A 53 -17.01 0.26 1.86
C PHE A 53 -15.88 1.00 2.60
N ILE A 54 -15.86 0.94 3.93
CA ILE A 54 -14.78 1.52 4.76
C ILE A 54 -13.44 0.83 4.47
N THR A 55 -13.43 -0.51 4.40
CA THR A 55 -12.23 -1.31 4.10
C THR A 55 -11.64 -0.97 2.72
N ILE A 56 -12.49 -0.92 1.69
CA ILE A 56 -12.10 -0.59 0.31
C ILE A 56 -11.56 0.85 0.26
N THR A 57 -12.23 1.80 0.91
CA THR A 57 -11.80 3.20 0.98
C THR A 57 -10.40 3.34 1.61
N ALA A 58 -10.14 2.60 2.70
CA ALA A 58 -8.82 2.56 3.33
C ALA A 58 -7.75 1.95 2.40
N ALA A 59 -8.07 0.86 1.69
CA ALA A 59 -7.15 0.25 0.72
C ALA A 59 -6.81 1.20 -0.46
N CYS A 60 -7.79 1.96 -0.96
CA CYS A 60 -7.58 2.98 -2.00
C CYS A 60 -6.61 4.08 -1.54
N PHE A 61 -6.66 4.51 -0.27
CA PHE A 61 -5.69 5.47 0.26
C PHE A 61 -4.28 4.88 0.34
N ASN A 62 -4.12 3.65 0.84
CA ASN A 62 -2.82 2.97 0.88
C ASN A 62 -2.17 2.90 -0.51
N TRP A 63 -2.98 2.62 -1.55
CA TRP A 63 -2.52 2.55 -2.94
C TRP A 63 -2.06 3.91 -3.50
N ALA A 64 -2.81 4.98 -3.26
CA ALA A 64 -2.40 6.32 -3.68
C ALA A 64 -1.11 6.78 -2.98
N ILE A 65 -0.95 6.40 -1.69
CA ILE A 65 0.15 6.83 -0.84
C ILE A 65 1.46 6.10 -1.17
N ILE A 66 1.44 4.79 -1.47
CA ILE A 66 2.69 4.07 -1.77
C ILE A 66 3.39 4.61 -3.03
N VAL A 67 2.64 5.17 -3.99
CA VAL A 67 3.22 5.83 -5.17
C VAL A 67 3.87 7.17 -4.78
N ASP A 68 3.21 8.02 -3.99
CA ASP A 68 3.78 9.29 -3.49
C ASP A 68 5.06 9.03 -2.66
N LEU A 69 5.07 7.95 -1.86
CA LEU A 69 6.23 7.47 -1.10
C LEU A 69 7.43 7.14 -2.00
N MET A 70 7.23 6.45 -3.13
CA MET A 70 8.29 6.17 -4.11
C MET A 70 8.78 7.45 -4.81
N MET A 71 7.92 8.45 -5.01
CA MET A 71 8.32 9.74 -5.59
C MET A 71 9.27 10.52 -4.67
N ASP A 72 9.19 10.36 -3.35
CA ASP A 72 9.99 11.12 -2.38
C ASP A 72 11.28 10.40 -1.91
N ILE A 73 11.62 9.23 -2.48
CA ILE A 73 12.93 8.57 -2.29
C ILE A 73 13.67 8.21 -3.59
N ILE A 74 13.00 8.20 -4.76
CA ILE A 74 13.61 7.72 -6.02
C ILE A 74 13.98 8.86 -6.98
N ILE A 75 15.29 8.95 -7.27
CA ILE A 75 15.93 9.88 -8.24
C ILE A 75 15.22 9.79 -9.62
N PRO A 76 14.82 10.92 -10.24
CA PRO A 76 13.94 10.92 -11.43
C PRO A 76 14.30 9.96 -12.57
N PRO A 77 15.57 9.78 -13.02
CA PRO A 77 15.86 8.94 -14.19
C PRO A 77 15.52 7.45 -14.01
N ARG A 78 15.53 6.92 -12.78
CA ARG A 78 15.22 5.51 -12.46
C ARG A 78 13.84 5.28 -11.85
N ARG A 79 13.08 6.36 -11.66
CA ARG A 79 11.76 6.42 -11.01
C ARG A 79 10.72 5.54 -11.68
N ASN A 80 10.56 5.68 -13.00
CA ASN A 80 9.54 4.96 -13.76
C ASN A 80 9.75 3.44 -13.72
N ALA A 81 11.01 2.99 -13.80
CA ALA A 81 11.36 1.58 -13.67
C ALA A 81 11.00 1.03 -12.28
N ALA A 82 11.37 1.74 -11.20
CA ALA A 82 11.09 1.28 -9.84
C ALA A 82 9.57 1.22 -9.52
N ILE A 83 8.79 2.18 -10.03
CA ILE A 83 7.32 2.15 -9.91
C ILE A 83 6.76 0.96 -10.71
N ALA A 84 7.25 0.71 -11.93
CA ALA A 84 6.83 -0.46 -12.71
C ALA A 84 7.14 -1.78 -11.99
N TRP A 85 8.30 -1.90 -11.33
CA TRP A 85 8.63 -3.07 -10.49
C TRP A 85 7.70 -3.21 -9.27
N GLN A 86 7.44 -2.12 -8.54
CA GLN A 86 6.51 -2.13 -7.39
C GLN A 86 5.08 -2.53 -7.81
N MET A 87 4.58 -1.95 -8.91
CA MET A 87 3.28 -2.28 -9.50
C MET A 87 3.22 -3.75 -9.95
N MET A 88 4.22 -4.21 -10.72
CA MET A 88 4.26 -5.58 -11.25
C MET A 88 4.29 -6.62 -10.13
N ILE A 89 5.12 -6.41 -9.10
CA ILE A 89 5.19 -7.31 -7.94
C ILE A 89 3.85 -7.28 -7.18
N SER A 90 3.29 -6.10 -6.92
CA SER A 90 2.05 -5.99 -6.16
C SER A 90 0.84 -6.62 -6.88
N HIS A 91 0.72 -6.43 -8.20
CA HIS A 91 -0.37 -7.03 -8.99
C HIS A 91 -0.16 -8.53 -9.26
N ALA A 92 1.08 -8.98 -9.51
CA ALA A 92 1.33 -10.42 -9.71
C ALA A 92 1.01 -11.22 -8.43
N PHE A 93 1.52 -10.79 -7.27
CA PHE A 93 1.26 -11.48 -6.01
C PHE A 93 -0.14 -11.22 -5.45
N GLY A 94 -0.74 -10.05 -5.72
CA GLY A 94 -2.12 -9.74 -5.34
C GLY A 94 -3.16 -10.46 -6.19
N ASP A 95 -3.20 -10.16 -7.49
CA ASP A 95 -4.33 -10.52 -8.35
C ASP A 95 -4.21 -11.93 -8.93
N ALA A 96 -2.99 -12.43 -9.17
CA ALA A 96 -2.79 -13.79 -9.70
C ALA A 96 -2.58 -14.83 -8.59
N PHE A 97 -1.65 -14.59 -7.65
CA PHE A 97 -1.41 -15.53 -6.54
C PHE A 97 -2.47 -15.46 -5.43
N GLY A 98 -3.06 -14.29 -5.15
CA GLY A 98 -4.05 -14.13 -4.07
C GLY A 98 -5.25 -15.06 -4.21
N PRO A 99 -6.02 -15.04 -5.32
CA PRO A 99 -7.15 -15.93 -5.52
C PRO A 99 -6.79 -17.41 -5.49
N TYR A 100 -5.60 -17.77 -6.02
CA TYR A 100 -5.09 -19.15 -5.99
C TYR A 100 -4.83 -19.65 -4.56
N ILE A 101 -4.20 -18.84 -3.72
CA ILE A 101 -3.92 -19.17 -2.31
C ILE A 101 -5.23 -19.26 -1.51
N ILE A 102 -6.16 -18.33 -1.71
CA ILE A 102 -7.48 -18.33 -1.04
C ILE A 102 -8.31 -19.56 -1.44
N GLY A 103 -8.27 -19.94 -2.72
CA GLY A 103 -8.90 -21.15 -3.25
C GLY A 103 -8.30 -22.42 -2.62
N ALA A 104 -6.98 -22.56 -2.66
CA ALA A 104 -6.28 -23.73 -2.10
C ALA A 104 -6.55 -23.91 -0.58
N ILE A 105 -6.61 -22.81 0.18
CA ILE A 105 -7.01 -22.85 1.61
C ILE A 105 -8.49 -23.24 1.74
N SER A 106 -9.37 -22.72 0.87
CA SER A 106 -10.80 -23.05 0.91
C SER A 106 -11.07 -24.50 0.57
N ASP A 107 -10.28 -25.10 -0.33
CA ASP A 107 -10.36 -26.52 -0.66
C ASP A 107 -9.83 -27.41 0.48
N ALA A 108 -8.71 -27.02 1.10
CA ALA A 108 -8.16 -27.72 2.26
C ALA A 108 -9.13 -27.71 3.46
N VAL A 109 -9.78 -26.57 3.74
CA VAL A 109 -10.76 -26.43 4.84
C VAL A 109 -12.09 -27.16 4.55
N ARG A 110 -12.39 -27.44 3.28
CA ARG A 110 -13.65 -28.07 2.84
C ARG A 110 -13.65 -29.60 2.95
N GLU A 111 -12.49 -30.25 3.02
CA GLU A 111 -12.28 -31.71 3.16
C GLU A 111 -13.10 -32.62 2.20
N GLY A 112 -13.68 -32.06 1.13
CA GLY A 112 -14.51 -32.75 0.14
C GLY A 112 -16.02 -32.52 0.24
N ASP A 113 -16.53 -31.79 1.24
CA ASP A 113 -17.98 -31.48 1.32
C ASP A 113 -18.38 -30.46 0.24
N THR A 114 -19.21 -30.89 -0.72
CA THR A 114 -19.70 -30.06 -1.82
C THR A 114 -20.96 -29.24 -1.48
N SER A 115 -21.49 -29.35 -0.25
CA SER A 115 -22.65 -28.60 0.23
C SER A 115 -22.49 -27.07 0.07
N PRO A 116 -23.50 -26.33 -0.44
CA PRO A 116 -23.41 -24.87 -0.58
C PRO A 116 -23.06 -24.14 0.73
N GLY A 117 -23.51 -24.67 1.88
CA GLY A 117 -23.15 -24.12 3.20
C GLY A 117 -21.69 -24.35 3.58
N ALA A 118 -21.13 -25.51 3.23
CA ALA A 118 -19.71 -25.82 3.44
C ALA A 118 -18.82 -24.94 2.55
N ASN A 119 -19.17 -24.76 1.28
CA ASN A 119 -18.48 -23.84 0.37
C ASN A 119 -18.42 -22.41 0.93
N PHE A 120 -19.56 -21.87 1.39
CA PHE A 120 -19.60 -20.53 2.00
C PHE A 120 -18.74 -20.44 3.27
N LYS A 121 -18.85 -21.43 4.17
CA LYS A 121 -18.09 -21.47 5.43
C LYS A 121 -16.57 -21.56 5.19
N SER A 122 -16.13 -22.41 4.26
CA SER A 122 -14.71 -22.55 3.91
C SER A 122 -14.15 -21.29 3.25
N LEU A 123 -14.93 -20.64 2.38
CA LEU A 123 -14.51 -19.37 1.76
C LEU A 123 -14.36 -18.25 2.80
N VAL A 124 -15.32 -18.11 3.73
CA VAL A 124 -15.22 -17.15 4.85
C VAL A 124 -14.01 -17.46 5.74
N ALA A 125 -13.71 -18.74 5.98
CA ALA A 125 -12.51 -19.14 6.72
C ALA A 125 -11.21 -18.70 6.01
N SER A 126 -11.10 -18.90 4.69
CA SER A 126 -9.95 -18.43 3.90
C SER A 126 -9.77 -16.91 3.95
N PHE A 127 -10.86 -16.13 4.04
CA PHE A 127 -10.79 -14.68 4.18
C PHE A 127 -10.21 -14.19 5.54
N HIS A 128 -9.86 -15.07 6.48
CA HIS A 128 -8.99 -14.71 7.60
C HIS A 128 -7.52 -14.54 7.20
N LEU A 129 -7.02 -15.15 6.11
CA LEU A 129 -5.64 -14.94 5.66
C LEU A 129 -5.38 -13.47 5.22
N PRO A 130 -6.23 -12.82 4.39
CA PRO A 130 -6.09 -11.39 4.09
C PRO A 130 -6.15 -10.49 5.33
N ASN A 131 -6.90 -10.86 6.37
CA ASN A 131 -6.89 -10.12 7.64
C ASN A 131 -5.52 -10.16 8.32
N VAL A 132 -4.88 -11.33 8.39
CA VAL A 132 -3.52 -11.47 8.94
C VAL A 132 -2.49 -10.72 8.08
N LEU A 133 -2.63 -10.76 6.75
CA LEU A 133 -1.76 -10.01 5.83
C LEU A 133 -1.93 -8.49 5.97
N LEU A 134 -3.16 -7.99 6.19
CA LEU A 134 -3.41 -6.57 6.48
C LEU A 134 -2.71 -6.14 7.78
N LEU A 135 -2.86 -6.91 8.87
CA LEU A 135 -2.16 -6.63 10.13
C LEU A 135 -0.64 -6.66 9.98
N LEU A 136 -0.09 -7.64 9.25
CA LEU A 136 1.34 -7.71 8.94
C LEU A 136 1.81 -6.50 8.12
N SER A 137 1.04 -6.09 7.11
CA SER A 137 1.36 -4.90 6.30
C SER A 137 1.35 -3.62 7.12
N ALA A 138 0.41 -3.46 8.08
CA ALA A 138 0.39 -2.31 8.98
C ALA A 138 1.68 -2.22 9.80
N ILE A 139 2.13 -3.35 10.38
CA ILE A 139 3.40 -3.43 11.11
C ILE A 139 4.58 -3.04 10.20
N LEU A 140 4.63 -3.58 8.97
CA LEU A 140 5.69 -3.28 8.00
C LEU A 140 5.68 -1.80 7.55
N PHE A 141 4.52 -1.17 7.40
CA PHE A 141 4.41 0.27 7.13
C PHE A 141 4.87 1.12 8.31
N PHE A 142 4.56 0.74 9.56
CA PHE A 142 5.12 1.40 10.73
C PHE A 142 6.65 1.24 10.82
N CYS A 143 7.20 0.07 10.48
CA CYS A 143 8.66 -0.10 10.34
C CYS A 143 9.25 0.81 9.24
N SER A 144 8.61 0.86 8.07
CA SER A 144 9.01 1.74 6.95
C SER A 144 9.00 3.23 7.33
N ALA A 145 8.06 3.67 8.17
CA ALA A 145 8.02 5.05 8.68
C ALA A 145 9.25 5.47 9.51
N TYR A 146 10.04 4.51 10.02
CA TYR A 146 11.33 4.78 10.67
C TYR A 146 12.50 4.84 9.69
N THR A 147 12.54 3.98 8.66
CA THR A 147 13.64 3.97 7.66
C THR A 147 13.52 5.13 6.69
N PHE A 148 12.31 5.41 6.19
CA PHE A 148 12.00 6.43 5.18
C PHE A 148 12.58 7.82 5.51
N VAL A 149 12.72 8.15 6.80
CA VAL A 149 13.34 9.41 7.26
C VAL A 149 14.79 9.54 6.80
N LYS A 150 15.56 8.45 6.87
CA LYS A 150 16.96 8.42 6.43
C LYS A 150 17.02 8.52 4.91
N ASP A 151 16.22 7.68 4.24
CA ASP A 151 16.15 7.54 2.79
C ASP A 151 15.75 8.87 2.11
N ASN A 152 14.77 9.58 2.67
CA ASN A 152 14.31 10.89 2.20
C ASN A 152 15.31 12.03 2.49
N ILE A 153 16.12 11.93 3.56
CA ILE A 153 17.24 12.86 3.80
C ILE A 153 18.37 12.62 2.81
N GLU A 154 18.72 11.36 2.53
CA GLU A 154 19.74 11.00 1.54
C GLU A 154 19.34 11.41 0.12
N PHE A 155 18.09 11.14 -0.26
CA PHE A 155 17.50 11.63 -1.51
C PHE A 155 17.62 13.16 -1.64
N LYS A 156 17.34 13.93 -0.59
CA LYS A 156 17.46 15.40 -0.59
C LYS A 156 18.90 15.92 -0.67
N LYS A 157 19.89 15.15 -0.18
CA LYS A 157 21.32 15.45 -0.41
C LYS A 157 21.69 15.23 -1.87
N ILE A 158 21.32 14.09 -2.44
CA ILE A 158 21.59 13.74 -3.85
C ILE A 158 20.93 14.74 -4.82
N MET A 159 19.74 15.25 -4.47
CA MET A 159 19.02 16.28 -5.22
C MET A 159 19.52 17.72 -4.94
N GLY A 160 20.66 17.90 -4.24
CA GLY A 160 21.25 19.22 -3.97
C GLY A 160 20.35 20.18 -3.20
N THR A 161 19.37 19.68 -2.45
CA THR A 161 18.28 20.50 -1.86
C THR A 161 18.51 20.86 -0.38
N LEU A 162 19.68 20.51 0.16
CA LEU A 162 20.05 20.77 1.56
C LEU A 162 21.29 21.67 1.72
N ASP A 163 22.15 21.74 0.71
CA ASP A 163 23.28 22.66 0.65
C ASP A 163 22.91 23.88 -0.21
N GLY A 164 23.15 25.09 0.30
CA GLY A 164 22.63 26.35 -0.27
C GLY A 164 23.38 26.87 -1.51
N ILE A 165 23.76 26.01 -2.45
CA ILE A 165 24.54 26.36 -3.65
C ILE A 165 23.88 25.72 -4.89
N PRO A 166 23.61 26.48 -5.98
CA PRO A 166 22.98 25.93 -7.17
C PRO A 166 23.94 25.01 -7.94
N VAL A 167 23.49 23.80 -8.26
CA VAL A 167 24.23 22.87 -9.14
C VAL A 167 24.07 23.30 -10.59
N SER A 168 24.99 24.13 -11.07
CA SER A 168 25.15 24.45 -12.49
C SER A 168 26.31 23.65 -13.11
N LYS A 169 26.00 22.84 -14.14
CA LYS A 169 26.95 22.17 -15.07
C LYS A 169 27.77 21.02 -14.42
N GLU A 170 28.46 20.11 -15.13
CA GLU A 170 28.85 19.92 -16.56
C GLU A 170 29.12 18.40 -16.74
N SER A 171 28.88 17.64 -17.84
CA SER A 171 28.06 17.76 -19.07
C SER A 171 27.99 16.39 -19.81
N ASP A 172 27.30 16.36 -20.98
CA ASP A 172 27.55 15.47 -22.15
C ASP A 172 27.12 13.98 -22.20
N VAL A 173 27.21 13.46 -23.44
CA VAL A 173 26.66 12.20 -24.01
C VAL A 173 25.12 12.24 -24.22
N SER A 174 24.58 12.32 -25.44
CA SER A 174 25.22 12.36 -26.76
C SER A 174 24.41 13.13 -27.82
N LYS A 175 25.12 13.74 -28.78
CA LYS A 175 24.65 14.05 -30.12
C LYS A 175 25.52 13.28 -31.13
N PRO A 176 24.96 12.60 -32.13
CA PRO A 176 25.64 12.33 -33.39
C PRO A 176 25.52 13.56 -34.31
N ASP A 177 26.57 13.84 -35.08
CA ASP A 177 26.61 15.00 -35.98
C ASP A 177 25.74 14.85 -37.23
N ALA A 178 25.32 15.99 -37.79
CA ALA A 178 24.74 16.08 -39.12
C ALA A 178 25.76 16.70 -40.09
N LYS A 179 26.04 15.98 -41.19
CA LYS A 179 26.68 16.45 -42.42
C LYS A 179 26.08 15.70 -43.61
#